data_AF-A0AAV1ZWT1-F1
#
_entry.id   AF-A0AAV1ZWT1-F1
#
_cell.length_a   1.000
_cell.length_b   1.000
_cell.length_c   1.000
_cell.angle_alpha   90.00
_cell.angle_beta   90.00
_cell.angle_gamma   90.00
#
_symmetry.space_group_name_H-M   'P 1'
#
loop_
_entity.id
_entity.type
_entity.pdbx_description
1 polymer ?
#
loop_
_entity_poly.entity_id
_entity_poly.type
_entity_poly.pdbx_seq_one_letter_code
_entity_poly.pdbx_strand_id
1 'polypeptide(L)'
;MFFVLSLVVCALGASLQGAEAASCHLREVDLCLATVLLGASEGIPADDEELDKVCEPIQEGIECIGNYSVSCFTPLLQEVFDMAIAEPKKYQNLMCTHGTDERAEYLKHAPCLQKALSNDNVRPHLEDLMAALERAAESQFQDRVPIMCCGLQRMYKNMLDIVEGQCGKGVVEDGGALIGMSASSISEIFCRGYEPGTPRCSSLLPAQGTQSQGSNSKIQLIQFLNTAISSWQ
;
A
#
# COMPACT_ATOMS: atom_id res chain seq x y z
N MET A 1 28.06 -49.74 10.41
CA MET A 1 28.10 -49.32 9.00
C MET A 1 26.81 -48.64 8.56
N PHE A 2 25.63 -49.21 8.80
CA PHE A 2 24.32 -48.60 8.47
C PHE A 2 24.02 -47.26 9.19
N PHE A 3 24.41 -47.12 10.46
CA PHE A 3 24.19 -45.88 11.23
C PHE A 3 24.97 -44.67 10.69
N VAL A 4 26.17 -44.91 10.15
CA VAL A 4 27.02 -43.85 9.58
C VAL A 4 26.46 -43.39 8.23
N LEU A 5 25.96 -44.33 7.42
CA LEU A 5 25.28 -44.00 6.16
C LEU A 5 24.01 -43.17 6.39
N SER A 6 23.23 -43.48 7.42
CA SER A 6 22.00 -42.75 7.72
C SER A 6 22.26 -41.32 8.19
N LEU A 7 23.34 -41.08 8.95
CA LEU A 7 23.76 -39.73 9.37
C LEU A 7 24.28 -38.91 8.19
N VAL A 8 25.01 -39.53 7.25
CA VAL A 8 25.51 -38.85 6.05
C VAL A 8 24.35 -38.47 5.10
N VAL A 9 23.34 -39.34 4.95
CA VAL A 9 22.14 -39.03 4.16
C VAL A 9 21.30 -37.91 4.81
N CYS A 10 21.17 -37.89 6.13
CA CYS A 10 20.50 -36.77 6.83
C CYS A 10 21.30 -35.45 6.73
N ALA A 11 22.62 -35.50 6.80
CA ALA A 11 23.48 -34.32 6.65
C ALA A 11 23.46 -33.76 5.21
N LEU A 12 23.39 -34.63 4.19
CA LEU A 12 23.22 -34.24 2.79
C LEU A 12 21.80 -33.73 2.49
N GLY A 13 20.77 -34.28 3.15
CA GLY A 13 19.39 -33.79 3.05
C GLY A 13 19.20 -32.40 3.68
N ALA A 14 19.91 -32.10 4.77
CA ALA A 14 19.87 -30.79 5.42
C ALA A 14 20.65 -29.70 4.65
N SER A 15 21.62 -30.08 3.81
CA SER A 15 22.40 -29.12 2.99
C SER A 15 21.77 -28.81 1.62
N LEU A 16 20.70 -29.51 1.24
CA LEU A 16 19.91 -29.21 0.03
C LEU A 16 18.66 -28.36 0.29
N GLN A 17 18.43 -27.90 1.52
CA GLN A 17 17.31 -27.01 1.87
C GLN A 17 17.70 -25.53 2.00
N GLY A 18 18.90 -25.14 1.55
CA GLY A 18 19.53 -23.88 1.97
C GLY A 18 19.81 -22.82 0.91
N ALA A 19 19.25 -22.88 -0.30
CA ALA A 19 19.56 -21.90 -1.35
C ALA A 19 18.37 -21.04 -1.84
N GLU A 20 17.12 -21.47 -1.66
CA GLU A 20 15.95 -20.68 -2.11
C GLU A 20 15.35 -19.76 -1.03
N ALA A 21 15.66 -19.98 0.25
CA ALA A 21 15.10 -19.16 1.34
C ALA A 21 15.79 -17.79 1.54
N ALA A 22 16.93 -17.56 0.89
CA ALA A 22 17.71 -16.33 1.07
C ALA A 22 17.16 -15.13 0.26
N SER A 23 16.30 -15.35 -0.74
CA SER A 23 15.75 -14.32 -1.64
C SER A 23 14.33 -13.86 -1.30
N CYS A 24 13.72 -14.37 -0.23
CA CYS A 24 12.33 -14.04 0.14
C CYS A 24 12.23 -13.17 1.38
N HIS A 25 13.18 -12.24 1.54
CA HIS A 25 13.15 -11.30 2.64
C HIS A 25 12.15 -10.17 2.32
N LEU A 26 11.28 -9.83 3.27
CA LEU A 26 10.32 -8.71 3.15
C LEU A 26 10.96 -7.35 2.85
N ARG A 27 12.29 -7.26 2.97
CA ARG A 27 13.07 -6.06 2.62
C ARG A 27 13.01 -5.78 1.11
N GLU A 28 12.88 -6.81 0.27
CA GLU A 28 12.69 -6.62 -1.17
C GLU A 28 11.36 -5.95 -1.44
N VAL A 29 10.29 -6.36 -0.75
CA VAL A 29 8.98 -5.71 -0.81
C VAL A 29 9.05 -4.26 -0.32
N ASP A 30 9.74 -4.00 0.80
CA ASP A 30 9.95 -2.63 1.30
C ASP A 30 10.66 -1.74 0.26
N LEU A 31 11.63 -2.28 -0.47
CA LEU A 31 12.33 -1.57 -1.54
C LEU A 31 11.43 -1.34 -2.77
N CYS A 32 10.62 -2.32 -3.17
CA CYS A 32 9.65 -2.14 -4.25
C CYS A 32 8.65 -1.02 -3.91
N LEU A 33 8.15 -0.99 -2.67
CA LEU A 33 7.25 0.06 -2.19
C LEU A 33 7.94 1.42 -2.14
N ALA A 34 9.22 1.48 -1.77
CA ALA A 34 9.98 2.72 -1.79
C ALA A 34 10.05 3.35 -3.18
N THR A 35 10.20 2.55 -4.25
CA THR A 35 10.15 3.05 -5.65
C THR A 35 8.82 3.74 -5.96
N VAL A 36 7.70 3.13 -5.56
CA VAL A 36 6.36 3.73 -5.72
C VAL A 36 6.24 5.04 -4.95
N LEU A 37 6.72 5.06 -3.70
CA LEU A 37 6.67 6.25 -2.84
C LEU A 37 7.54 7.40 -3.35
N LEU A 38 8.67 7.11 -3.98
CA LEU A 38 9.51 8.11 -4.63
C LEU A 38 8.79 8.74 -5.83
N GLY A 39 8.10 7.93 -6.65
CA GLY A 39 7.26 8.45 -7.73
C GLY A 39 6.15 9.37 -7.23
N ALA A 40 5.57 9.06 -6.08
CA ALA A 40 4.53 9.89 -5.46
C ALA A 40 5.09 11.07 -4.64
N SER A 41 6.40 11.29 -4.59
CA SER A 41 7.02 12.31 -3.71
C SER A 41 6.74 13.76 -4.13
N GLU A 42 6.30 13.99 -5.36
CA GLU A 42 5.84 15.30 -5.84
C GLU A 42 4.34 15.56 -5.55
N GLY A 43 3.66 14.61 -4.88
CA GLY A 43 2.25 14.71 -4.53
C GLY A 43 1.32 14.13 -5.60
N ILE A 44 0.08 14.64 -5.65
CA ILE A 44 -0.92 14.21 -6.64
C ILE A 44 -0.67 14.98 -7.95
N PRO A 45 -0.50 14.28 -9.10
CA PRO A 45 -0.37 14.95 -10.38
C PRO A 45 -1.56 15.86 -10.71
N ALA A 46 -1.30 17.09 -11.13
CA ALA A 46 -2.34 18.04 -11.55
C ALA A 46 -2.55 18.07 -13.07
N ASP A 47 -1.59 17.58 -13.84
CA ASP A 47 -1.63 17.62 -15.28
C ASP A 47 -0.96 16.41 -15.94
N ASP A 48 -0.90 16.46 -17.27
CA ASP A 48 -0.43 15.39 -18.13
C ASP A 48 1.08 15.13 -17.96
N GLU A 49 1.86 16.19 -17.75
CA GLU A 49 3.32 16.09 -17.58
C GLU A 49 3.66 15.51 -16.21
N GLU A 50 2.99 15.99 -15.16
CA GLU A 50 3.13 15.44 -13.81
C GLU A 50 2.67 13.97 -13.75
N LEU A 51 1.59 13.62 -14.46
CA LEU A 51 1.09 12.25 -14.50
C LEU A 51 2.08 11.30 -15.18
N ASP A 52 2.73 11.73 -16.26
CA ASP A 52 3.76 10.94 -16.93
C ASP A 52 4.97 10.66 -16.02
N LYS A 53 5.36 11.62 -15.16
CA LYS A 53 6.47 11.46 -14.22
C LYS A 53 6.22 10.36 -13.19
N VAL A 54 4.98 10.16 -12.76
CA VAL A 54 4.65 9.15 -11.74
C VAL A 54 4.42 7.75 -12.32
N CYS A 55 4.16 7.65 -13.63
CA CYS A 55 3.78 6.39 -14.27
C CYS A 55 4.88 5.32 -14.26
N GLU A 56 6.11 5.68 -14.63
CA GLU A 56 7.24 4.74 -14.68
C GLU A 56 7.61 4.20 -13.29
N PRO A 57 7.83 5.03 -12.24
CA PRO A 57 8.13 4.51 -10.90
C PRO A 57 7.03 3.61 -10.32
N ILE A 58 5.76 3.91 -10.58
CA ILE A 58 4.64 3.07 -10.14
C ILE A 58 4.67 1.73 -10.88
N GLN A 59 4.93 1.73 -12.19
CA GLN A 59 5.04 0.51 -12.98
C GLN A 59 6.18 -0.38 -12.48
N GLU A 60 7.36 0.20 -12.29
CA GLU A 60 8.53 -0.50 -11.77
C GLU A 60 8.26 -1.13 -10.39
N GLY A 61 7.58 -0.40 -9.51
CA GLY A 61 7.20 -0.91 -8.20
C GLY A 61 6.22 -2.10 -8.26
N ILE A 62 5.20 -2.02 -9.13
CA ILE A 62 4.23 -3.12 -9.34
C ILE A 62 4.94 -4.35 -9.90
N GLU A 63 5.82 -4.17 -10.90
CA GLU A 63 6.59 -5.26 -11.50
C GLU A 63 7.57 -5.89 -10.51
N CYS A 64 8.21 -5.08 -9.65
CA CYS A 64 9.09 -5.53 -8.58
C CYS A 64 8.36 -6.46 -7.60
N ILE A 65 7.18 -6.07 -7.11
CA ILE A 65 6.38 -6.91 -6.21
C ILE A 65 5.89 -8.17 -6.94
N GLY A 66 5.51 -8.07 -8.22
CA GLY A 66 5.10 -9.22 -9.03
C GLY A 66 6.22 -10.25 -9.23
N ASN A 67 7.45 -9.80 -9.46
CA ASN A 67 8.61 -10.70 -9.56
C ASN A 67 8.91 -11.38 -8.21
N TYR A 68 8.83 -10.61 -7.11
CA TYR A 68 8.94 -11.17 -5.76
C TYR A 68 7.85 -12.22 -5.50
N SER A 69 6.60 -11.94 -5.87
CA SER A 69 5.46 -12.83 -5.60
C SER A 69 5.65 -14.19 -6.28
N VAL A 70 6.08 -14.19 -7.54
CA VAL A 70 6.32 -15.42 -8.33
C VAL A 70 7.35 -16.34 -7.67
N SER A 71 8.38 -15.76 -7.04
CA SER A 71 9.44 -16.52 -6.38
C SER A 71 9.14 -16.88 -4.92
N CYS A 72 8.35 -16.06 -4.23
CA CYS A 72 8.28 -16.09 -2.76
C CYS A 72 6.90 -16.36 -2.18
N PHE A 73 5.83 -16.27 -2.98
CA PHE A 73 4.49 -16.58 -2.50
C PHE A 73 4.16 -18.06 -2.66
N THR A 74 3.41 -18.58 -1.69
CA THR A 74 2.75 -19.88 -1.87
C THR A 74 1.69 -19.77 -2.99
N PRO A 75 1.28 -20.88 -3.63
CA PRO A 75 0.27 -20.83 -4.69
C PRO A 75 -1.02 -20.10 -4.30
N LEU A 76 -1.53 -20.34 -3.08
CA LEU A 76 -2.70 -19.64 -2.56
C LEU A 76 -2.45 -18.13 -2.39
N LEU A 77 -1.29 -17.75 -1.87
CA LEU A 77 -0.94 -16.35 -1.68
C LEU A 77 -0.71 -15.65 -3.04
N GLN A 78 -0.20 -16.36 -4.05
CA GLN A 78 -0.09 -15.87 -5.41
C GLN A 78 -1.46 -15.61 -6.03
N GLU A 79 -2.43 -16.53 -5.89
CA GLU A 79 -3.80 -16.29 -6.38
C GLU A 79 -4.45 -15.07 -5.71
N VAL A 80 -4.27 -14.91 -4.40
CA VAL A 80 -4.75 -13.73 -3.67
C VAL A 80 -4.06 -12.46 -4.17
N PHE A 81 -2.76 -12.51 -4.43
CA PHE A 81 -2.00 -11.38 -4.96
C PHE A 81 -2.41 -11.00 -6.38
N ASP A 82 -2.55 -11.99 -7.27
CA ASP A 82 -2.99 -11.77 -8.65
C ASP A 82 -4.38 -11.13 -8.68
N MET A 83 -5.28 -11.61 -7.81
CA MET A 83 -6.58 -10.99 -7.60
C MET A 83 -6.41 -9.55 -7.12
N ALA A 84 -5.59 -9.32 -6.09
CA ALA A 84 -5.32 -8.02 -5.47
C ALA A 84 -4.78 -6.98 -6.44
N ILE A 85 -3.92 -7.39 -7.38
CA ILE A 85 -3.18 -6.50 -8.27
C ILE A 85 -3.81 -6.30 -9.65
N ALA A 86 -4.79 -7.14 -10.03
CA ALA A 86 -5.41 -7.10 -11.36
C ALA A 86 -6.07 -5.75 -11.71
N GLU A 87 -6.98 -5.28 -10.86
CA GLU A 87 -7.65 -3.99 -11.03
C GLU A 87 -6.70 -2.80 -10.89
N PRO A 88 -5.80 -2.74 -9.87
CA PRO A 88 -4.78 -1.69 -9.78
C PRO A 88 -3.96 -1.55 -11.06
N LYS A 89 -3.45 -2.68 -11.57
CA LYS A 89 -2.60 -2.70 -12.76
C LYS A 89 -3.37 -2.28 -14.01
N LYS A 90 -4.64 -2.70 -14.14
CA LYS A 90 -5.49 -2.25 -15.25
C LYS A 90 -5.68 -0.74 -15.21
N TYR A 91 -6.04 -0.20 -14.06
CA TYR A 91 -6.30 1.23 -13.91
C TYR A 91 -5.03 2.08 -14.13
N GLN A 92 -3.90 1.64 -13.56
CA GLN A 92 -2.60 2.27 -13.79
C GLN A 92 -2.24 2.30 -15.28
N ASN A 93 -2.42 1.21 -16.02
CA ASN A 93 -2.19 1.20 -17.47
C ASN A 93 -3.10 2.19 -18.22
N LEU A 94 -4.38 2.30 -17.85
CA LEU A 94 -5.32 3.21 -18.50
C LEU A 94 -4.92 4.67 -18.24
N MET A 95 -4.59 5.00 -17.00
CA MET A 95 -4.11 6.34 -16.60
C MET A 95 -2.80 6.72 -17.27
N CYS A 96 -1.86 5.77 -17.37
CA CYS A 96 -0.53 5.99 -17.93
C CYS A 96 -0.48 5.90 -19.47
N THR A 97 -1.58 5.54 -20.12
CA THR A 97 -1.69 5.54 -21.57
C THR A 97 -2.37 6.82 -22.04
N HIS A 98 -1.69 7.56 -22.91
CA HIS A 98 -2.24 8.75 -23.54
C HIS A 98 -3.49 8.43 -24.38
N GLY A 99 -4.52 9.29 -24.28
CA GLY A 99 -5.74 9.20 -25.09
C GLY A 99 -6.80 8.21 -24.59
N THR A 100 -6.68 7.69 -23.37
CA THR A 100 -7.73 6.90 -22.72
C THR A 100 -8.80 7.78 -22.08
N ASP A 101 -10.01 7.24 -21.92
CA ASP A 101 -11.10 7.94 -21.26
C ASP A 101 -10.81 8.14 -19.77
N GLU A 102 -10.14 7.18 -19.11
CA GLU A 102 -9.77 7.25 -17.70
C GLU A 102 -8.75 8.36 -17.42
N ARG A 103 -7.72 8.49 -18.27
CA ARG A 103 -6.75 9.59 -18.16
C ARG A 103 -7.44 10.93 -18.37
N ALA A 104 -8.31 11.04 -19.38
CA ALA A 104 -9.05 12.26 -19.66
C ALA A 104 -9.97 12.67 -18.50
N GLU A 105 -10.69 11.71 -17.90
CA GLU A 105 -11.56 11.98 -16.76
C GLU A 105 -10.76 12.33 -15.50
N TYR A 106 -9.60 11.72 -15.27
CA TYR A 106 -8.70 12.16 -14.20
C TYR A 106 -8.23 13.58 -14.36
N LEU A 107 -7.69 13.93 -15.53
CA LEU A 107 -7.12 15.26 -15.79
C LEU A 107 -8.15 16.38 -15.64
N LYS A 108 -9.44 16.08 -15.84
CA LYS A 108 -10.55 17.01 -15.58
C LYS A 108 -10.69 17.38 -14.10
N HIS A 109 -10.33 16.48 -13.18
CA HIS A 109 -10.42 16.68 -11.73
C HIS A 109 -9.07 16.90 -11.05
N ALA A 110 -7.97 16.59 -11.75
CA ALA A 110 -6.60 16.59 -11.22
C ALA A 110 -6.20 17.89 -10.48
N PRO A 111 -6.48 19.11 -10.99
CA PRO A 111 -6.16 20.33 -10.25
C PRO A 111 -6.89 20.46 -8.91
N CYS A 112 -8.15 19.98 -8.83
CA CYS A 112 -8.88 19.96 -7.57
C CYS A 112 -8.32 18.89 -6.62
N LEU A 113 -8.05 17.69 -7.15
CA LEU A 113 -7.49 16.59 -6.38
C LEU A 113 -6.12 16.96 -5.78
N GLN A 114 -5.24 17.60 -6.55
CA GLN A 114 -3.94 18.09 -6.04
C GLN A 114 -4.11 19.05 -4.86
N LYS A 115 -5.06 19.99 -4.95
CA LYS A 115 -5.35 20.92 -3.85
C LYS A 115 -5.96 20.21 -2.64
N ALA A 116 -6.97 19.37 -2.89
CA ALA A 116 -7.70 18.66 -1.85
C ALA A 116 -6.80 17.70 -1.08
N LEU A 117 -5.97 16.94 -1.80
CA LEU A 117 -5.04 15.96 -1.27
C LEU A 117 -3.62 16.51 -1.12
N SER A 118 -3.50 17.82 -0.91
CA SER A 118 -2.24 18.47 -0.56
C SER A 118 -1.68 17.93 0.76
N ASN A 119 -0.37 18.10 0.97
CA ASN A 119 0.33 17.53 2.12
C ASN A 119 -0.32 17.92 3.46
N ASP A 120 -0.73 19.18 3.63
CA ASP A 120 -1.35 19.64 4.88
C ASP A 120 -2.70 18.98 5.18
N ASN A 121 -3.45 18.58 4.15
CA ASN A 121 -4.73 17.87 4.32
C ASN A 121 -4.51 16.37 4.55
N VAL A 122 -3.48 15.77 3.96
CA VAL A 122 -3.28 14.32 3.95
C VAL A 122 -2.33 13.82 5.04
N ARG A 123 -1.29 14.59 5.39
CA ARG A 123 -0.26 14.21 6.38
C ARG A 123 -0.85 13.73 7.71
N PRO A 124 -1.83 14.40 8.33
CA PRO A 124 -2.39 13.90 9.59
C PRO A 124 -3.03 12.51 9.48
N HIS A 125 -3.55 12.16 8.30
CA HIS A 125 -4.19 10.87 8.04
C HIS A 125 -3.17 9.78 7.71
N LEU A 126 -2.05 10.14 7.07
CA LEU A 126 -0.92 9.22 6.87
C LEU A 126 -0.18 8.94 8.18
N GLU A 127 0.05 9.96 9.03
CA GLU A 127 0.61 9.78 10.38
C GLU A 127 -0.27 8.83 11.23
N ASP A 128 -1.59 9.01 11.14
CA ASP A 128 -2.56 8.16 11.83
C ASP A 128 -2.55 6.71 11.32
N LEU A 129 -2.41 6.50 10.01
CA LEU A 129 -2.20 5.16 9.44
C LEU A 129 -0.87 4.55 9.92
N MET A 130 0.22 5.31 9.91
CA MET A 130 1.53 4.84 10.38
C MET A 130 1.48 4.43 11.86
N ALA A 131 0.80 5.20 12.72
CA ALA A 131 0.59 4.83 14.11
C ALA A 131 -0.24 3.52 14.25
N ALA A 132 -1.25 3.32 13.38
CA ALA A 132 -2.00 2.06 13.35
C ALA A 132 -1.12 0.87 12.91
N LEU A 133 -0.24 1.05 11.93
CA LEU A 133 0.71 0.03 11.48
C LEU A 133 1.73 -0.34 12.58
N GLU A 134 2.26 0.65 13.31
CA GLU A 134 3.11 0.42 14.48
C GLU A 134 2.37 -0.39 15.55
N ARG A 135 1.12 0.01 15.84
CA ARG A 135 0.26 -0.71 16.79
C ARG A 135 0.01 -2.14 16.34
N ALA A 136 -0.22 -2.38 15.05
CA ALA A 136 -0.41 -3.72 14.50
C ALA A 136 0.85 -4.59 14.70
N ALA A 137 2.04 -4.04 14.44
CA ALA A 137 3.30 -4.78 14.60
C ALA A 137 3.56 -5.22 16.04
N GLU A 138 3.16 -4.40 17.02
CA GLU A 138 3.29 -4.69 18.45
C GLU A 138 2.15 -5.55 19.02
N SER A 139 1.09 -5.77 18.26
CA SER A 139 -0.11 -6.51 18.71
C SER A 139 -0.02 -8.01 18.44
N GLN A 140 -0.92 -8.75 19.10
CA GLN A 140 -1.09 -10.18 18.88
C GLN A 140 -1.49 -10.46 17.42
N PHE A 141 -1.07 -11.62 16.90
CA PHE A 141 -1.22 -11.95 15.48
C PHE A 141 -2.66 -11.79 14.97
N GLN A 142 -3.65 -12.22 15.75
CA GLN A 142 -5.07 -12.13 15.37
C GLN A 142 -5.60 -10.70 15.29
N ASP A 143 -4.96 -9.74 15.96
CA ASP A 143 -5.39 -8.34 15.98
C ASP A 143 -4.72 -7.53 14.87
N ARG A 144 -3.63 -8.04 14.26
CA ARG A 144 -2.85 -7.29 13.26
C ARG A 144 -3.67 -6.91 12.04
N VAL A 145 -4.33 -7.89 11.42
CA VAL A 145 -5.20 -7.64 10.24
C VAL A 145 -6.36 -6.71 10.60
N PRO A 146 -7.13 -6.94 11.69
CA PRO A 146 -8.11 -5.99 12.17
C PRO A 146 -7.59 -4.54 12.33
N ILE A 147 -6.45 -4.36 12.97
CA ILE A 147 -5.86 -3.02 13.20
C ILE A 147 -5.48 -2.37 11.86
N MET A 148 -4.80 -3.11 10.97
CA MET A 148 -4.44 -2.62 9.64
C MET A 148 -5.67 -2.22 8.82
N CYS A 149 -6.70 -3.06 8.83
CA CYS A 149 -7.97 -2.79 8.15
C CYS A 149 -8.67 -1.55 8.70
N CYS A 150 -8.80 -1.43 10.02
CA CYS A 150 -9.40 -0.26 10.65
C CYS A 150 -8.62 1.03 10.33
N GLY A 151 -7.29 0.97 10.30
CA GLY A 151 -6.43 2.12 9.99
C GLY A 151 -6.56 2.56 8.53
N LEU A 152 -6.47 1.62 7.59
CA LEU A 152 -6.65 1.87 6.16
C LEU A 152 -8.03 2.44 5.85
N GLN A 153 -9.08 1.80 6.35
CA GLN A 153 -10.46 2.26 6.14
C GLN A 153 -10.69 3.66 6.70
N ARG A 154 -10.11 3.99 7.87
CA ARG A 154 -10.17 5.34 8.45
C ARG A 154 -9.45 6.37 7.57
N MET A 155 -8.26 6.04 7.07
CA MET A 155 -7.51 6.92 6.17
C MET A 155 -8.29 7.19 4.88
N TYR A 156 -8.76 6.13 4.21
CA TYR A 156 -9.52 6.26 2.96
C TYR A 156 -10.78 7.09 3.15
N LYS A 157 -11.55 6.81 4.22
CA LYS A 157 -12.73 7.60 4.53
C LYS A 157 -12.41 9.09 4.69
N ASN A 158 -11.35 9.43 5.42
CA ASN A 158 -10.99 10.83 5.63
C ASN A 158 -10.56 11.52 4.31
N MET A 159 -9.78 10.83 3.47
CA MET A 159 -9.40 11.34 2.14
C MET A 159 -10.61 11.56 1.24
N LEU A 160 -11.56 10.62 1.24
CA LEU A 160 -12.82 10.75 0.49
C LEU A 160 -13.66 11.92 1.00
N ASP A 161 -13.80 12.08 2.32
CA ASP A 161 -14.53 13.19 2.93
C ASP A 161 -13.89 14.55 2.56
N ILE A 162 -12.56 14.63 2.48
CA ILE A 162 -11.82 15.83 2.03
C ILE A 162 -12.14 16.14 0.56
N VAL A 163 -12.06 15.15 -0.33
CA VAL A 163 -12.32 15.36 -1.76
C VAL A 163 -13.78 15.68 -2.01
N GLU A 164 -14.72 15.01 -1.34
CA GLU A 164 -16.14 15.33 -1.42
C GLU A 164 -16.40 16.79 -0.99
N GLY A 165 -15.78 17.21 0.12
CA GLY A 165 -15.94 18.55 0.66
C GLY A 165 -15.35 19.66 -0.21
N GLN A 166 -14.26 19.39 -0.94
CA GLN A 166 -13.54 20.40 -1.74
C GLN A 166 -13.84 20.35 -3.24
N CYS A 167 -14.03 19.16 -3.79
CA CYS A 167 -14.22 18.91 -5.22
C CYS A 167 -15.65 18.49 -5.59
N GLY A 168 -16.46 18.11 -4.59
CA GLY A 168 -17.86 17.73 -4.76
C GLY A 168 -18.08 16.22 -4.93
N LYS A 169 -19.31 15.78 -4.63
CA LYS A 169 -19.72 14.36 -4.65
C LYS A 169 -19.47 13.64 -5.96
N GLY A 170 -19.68 14.30 -7.11
CA GLY A 170 -19.46 13.71 -8.43
C GLY A 170 -18.02 13.24 -8.62
N VAL A 171 -17.02 13.90 -8.03
CA VAL A 171 -15.61 13.49 -8.11
C VAL A 171 -15.34 12.23 -7.31
N VAL A 172 -16.11 11.95 -6.26
CA VAL A 172 -16.00 10.73 -5.47
C VAL A 172 -16.80 9.58 -6.09
N GLU A 173 -17.97 9.89 -6.64
CA GLU A 173 -18.84 8.93 -7.34
C GLU A 173 -18.23 8.46 -8.68
N ASP A 174 -17.60 9.37 -9.43
CA ASP A 174 -16.87 9.06 -10.66
C ASP A 174 -15.39 8.68 -10.39
N GLY A 175 -14.85 9.06 -9.23
CA GLY A 175 -13.42 8.99 -8.90
C GLY A 175 -13.03 8.17 -7.69
N GLY A 176 -13.87 7.19 -7.28
CA GLY A 176 -13.44 6.14 -6.34
C GLY A 176 -12.16 5.42 -6.78
N ALA A 177 -11.85 5.44 -8.09
CA ALA A 177 -10.58 4.98 -8.64
C ALA A 177 -9.45 6.04 -8.66
N LEU A 178 -9.79 7.34 -8.61
CA LEU A 178 -8.88 8.49 -8.74
C LEU A 178 -8.12 8.84 -7.44
N ILE A 179 -8.72 8.63 -6.27
CA ILE A 179 -8.17 9.06 -4.95
C ILE A 179 -7.18 8.06 -4.35
N GLY A 180 -6.91 6.96 -5.05
CA GLY A 180 -5.85 6.04 -4.67
C GLY A 180 -6.38 4.66 -4.36
N MET A 181 -6.04 3.79 -5.31
CA MET A 181 -6.01 2.34 -5.20
C MET A 181 -7.40 1.70 -5.16
N SER A 182 -7.77 1.07 -6.28
CA SER A 182 -7.88 -0.39 -6.44
C SER A 182 -7.64 -1.37 -5.25
N ALA A 183 -7.16 -0.89 -4.11
CA ALA A 183 -7.45 -1.44 -2.81
C ALA A 183 -8.96 -1.37 -2.49
N SER A 184 -9.80 -0.54 -3.12
CA SER A 184 -11.24 -0.50 -2.77
C SER A 184 -11.89 -1.89 -2.91
N SER A 185 -11.84 -2.56 -4.05
CA SER A 185 -12.54 -3.85 -4.19
C SER A 185 -11.98 -4.93 -3.25
N ILE A 186 -10.65 -5.06 -3.13
CA ILE A 186 -10.04 -6.17 -2.38
C ILE A 186 -9.74 -5.84 -0.92
N SER A 187 -9.33 -4.62 -0.60
CA SER A 187 -9.34 -4.18 0.80
C SER A 187 -10.77 -4.04 1.33
N GLU A 188 -11.80 -3.70 0.56
CA GLU A 188 -13.20 -3.81 1.04
C GLU A 188 -13.61 -5.26 1.27
N ILE A 189 -13.14 -6.21 0.44
CA ILE A 189 -13.42 -7.63 0.68
C ILE A 189 -12.71 -8.13 1.94
N PHE A 190 -11.40 -7.87 2.08
CA PHE A 190 -10.60 -8.33 3.21
C PHE A 190 -10.89 -7.56 4.51
N CYS A 191 -11.25 -6.29 4.40
CA CYS A 191 -11.55 -5.41 5.53
C CYS A 191 -13.05 -5.20 5.75
N ARG A 192 -13.91 -6.00 5.11
CA ARG A 192 -15.36 -6.01 5.40
C ARG A 192 -15.60 -6.27 6.89
N GLY A 193 -16.42 -5.44 7.53
CA GLY A 193 -16.70 -5.55 8.97
C GLY A 193 -15.67 -4.84 9.87
N TYR A 194 -14.78 -4.03 9.29
CA TYR A 194 -13.86 -3.13 9.99
C TYR A 194 -14.11 -1.67 9.59
N GLU A 195 -15.38 -1.26 9.63
CA GLU A 195 -15.78 0.08 9.22
C GLU A 195 -15.30 1.15 10.23
N PRO A 196 -14.93 2.35 9.76
CA PRO A 196 -14.50 3.44 10.62
C PRO A 196 -15.58 3.83 11.64
N GLY A 197 -15.16 4.11 12.88
CA GLY A 197 -16.07 4.55 13.95
C GLY A 197 -16.89 3.43 14.61
N THR A 198 -16.75 2.18 14.17
CA THR A 198 -17.35 1.04 14.87
C THR A 198 -16.65 0.80 16.21
N PRO A 199 -17.35 0.26 17.25
CA PRO A 199 -16.73 -0.07 18.53
C PRO A 199 -15.52 -1.00 18.39
N ARG A 200 -15.56 -1.88 17.38
CA ARG A 200 -14.47 -2.78 17.04
C ARG A 200 -13.21 -2.00 16.67
N CYS A 201 -13.29 -1.10 15.70
CA CYS A 201 -12.14 -0.29 15.29
C CYS A 201 -11.70 0.71 16.36
N SER A 202 -12.64 1.33 17.08
CA SER A 202 -12.32 2.26 18.18
C SER A 202 -11.56 1.59 19.32
N SER A 203 -11.74 0.28 19.53
CA SER A 203 -11.01 -0.47 20.57
C SER A 203 -9.63 -0.96 20.14
N LEU A 204 -9.41 -1.10 18.82
CA LEU A 204 -8.18 -1.65 18.24
C LEU A 204 -7.16 -0.58 17.88
N LEU A 205 -7.64 0.57 17.41
CA LEU A 205 -6.80 1.64 16.92
C LEU A 205 -6.21 2.50 18.05
N PRO A 206 -5.03 3.11 17.83
CA PRO A 206 -4.57 4.20 18.67
C PRO A 206 -5.61 5.34 18.73
N ALA A 207 -5.54 6.11 19.81
CA ALA A 207 -6.34 7.33 19.94
C ALA A 207 -6.04 8.28 18.77
N GLN A 208 -7.05 8.98 18.28
CA GLN A 208 -6.88 9.91 17.17
C GLN A 208 -5.86 10.99 17.54
N GLY A 209 -4.92 11.29 16.63
CA GLY A 209 -3.82 12.21 16.88
C GLY A 209 -2.60 11.58 17.57
N THR A 210 -2.58 10.26 17.78
CA THR A 210 -1.36 9.55 18.17
C THR A 210 -0.31 9.74 17.08
N GLN A 211 0.85 10.28 17.47
CA GLN A 211 1.99 10.49 16.57
C GLN A 211 2.70 9.17 16.30
N SER A 212 3.04 8.91 15.03
CA SER A 212 3.90 7.80 14.66
C SER A 212 5.34 8.03 15.14
N GLN A 213 6.09 6.95 15.34
CA GLN A 213 7.53 7.01 15.58
C GLN A 213 8.31 7.51 14.34
N GLY A 214 7.69 7.52 13.16
CA GLY A 214 8.24 8.11 11.93
C GLY A 214 9.60 7.52 11.57
N SER A 215 10.62 8.38 11.47
CA SER A 215 12.01 7.97 11.20
C SER A 215 12.62 7.05 12.29
N ASN A 216 12.06 7.04 13.50
CA ASN A 216 12.50 6.16 14.58
C ASN A 216 11.73 4.82 14.62
N SER A 217 10.77 4.61 13.73
CA SER A 217 9.99 3.37 13.69
C SER A 217 10.86 2.16 13.40
N LYS A 218 10.51 1.00 13.96
CA LYS A 218 11.19 -0.27 13.63
C LYS A 218 10.76 -0.84 12.27
N ILE A 219 9.75 -0.25 11.64
CA ILE A 219 9.18 -0.69 10.37
C ILE A 219 9.78 0.16 9.25
N GLN A 220 10.52 -0.46 8.31
CA GLN A 220 11.21 0.26 7.24
C GLN A 220 10.25 1.04 6.34
N LEU A 221 9.10 0.44 6.00
CA LEU A 221 8.05 1.12 5.25
C LEU A 221 7.60 2.44 5.90
N ILE A 222 7.52 2.49 7.23
CA ILE A 222 7.14 3.71 7.96
C ILE A 222 8.24 4.77 7.87
N GLN A 223 9.51 4.38 7.92
CA GLN A 223 10.62 5.31 7.72
C GLN A 223 10.59 5.90 6.29
N PHE A 224 10.30 5.08 5.28
CA PHE A 224 10.15 5.53 3.89
C PHE A 224 8.96 6.47 3.73
N LEU A 225 7.78 6.10 4.24
CA LEU A 225 6.58 6.94 4.22
C LEU A 225 6.83 8.28 4.90
N ASN A 226 7.43 8.29 6.10
CA ASN A 226 7.76 9.51 6.82
C ASN A 226 8.66 10.44 5.99
N THR A 227 9.65 9.86 5.30
CA THR A 227 10.56 10.62 4.45
C THR A 227 9.82 11.20 3.25
N ALA A 228 9.03 10.39 2.53
CA ALA A 228 8.25 10.83 1.37
C ALA A 228 7.26 11.96 1.72
N ILE A 229 6.53 11.82 2.82
CA ILE A 229 5.54 12.83 3.29
C ILE A 229 6.24 14.13 3.71
N SER A 230 7.43 14.04 4.30
CA SER A 230 8.21 15.23 4.68
C SER A 230 8.74 16.00 3.46
N SER A 231 8.88 15.33 2.31
CA SER A 231 9.28 15.94 1.04
C SER A 231 8.13 16.43 0.16
N TRP A 232 6.88 16.07 0.46
CA TRP A 232 5.69 16.57 -0.24
C TRP A 232 5.58 18.09 -0.04
N GLN A 233 5.87 18.86 -1.09
CA GLN A 233 5.70 20.33 -1.10
C GLN A 233 4.28 20.72 -1.48
#